data_AF-A0A1Q2HNQ2-F1
#
_entry.id   AF-A0A1Q2HNQ2-F1
#
_cell.length_a   1.000
_cell.length_b   1.000
_cell.length_c   1.000
_cell.angle_alpha   90.00
_cell.angle_beta   90.00
_cell.angle_gamma   90.00
#
_symmetry.space_group_name_H-M   'P 1'
#
loop_
_entity.id
_entity.type
_entity.pdbx_description
1 polymer ?
#
loop_
_entity_poly.entity_id
_entity_poly.type
_entity_poly.pdbx_seq_one_letter_code
_entity_poly.pdbx_strand_id
1 'polypeptide(L)'
;MPSSSDILIKQLESSYRSDEFVCLLSQYENWKTSQPLKGLRILEGSPVFRNTCPKIAALLAAGAEVTVGLHENCPYNPQVVGMLEDMGLEVRSGTDLKQDFDIILDCAGAYHQLDARLGFAELTKSGEYYYTNSSKPCFCVDSSIIKYFEDYLGTADGLMRSLEEKELPVSGKTYLVFGCGKVGAGICRRLTDEGAEVVLVEDESRKEQFEYPVIDFKDKGSVHEAAAEADFIVTVTGIKGVISKSYDADVFTSSRAFLINMGAEDEYGPDIPPYRVLNEKKPLNFILGEPTRLRYIDATLALHNYGAFVLQRSEFHSGLVSPPDDIERMLIKQTIAGSCISEEVKQFLETQNYSV
;
A
#
# COMPACT_ATOMS: atom_id res chain seq x y z
N MET A 1 10.51 30.30 15.45
CA MET A 1 11.19 29.01 15.17
C MET A 1 10.45 28.34 14.02
N PRO A 2 11.11 27.62 13.12
CA PRO A 2 10.41 26.82 12.10
C PRO A 2 9.44 25.85 12.77
N SER A 3 8.27 25.61 12.17
CA SER A 3 7.33 24.61 12.69
C SER A 3 7.88 23.20 12.52
N SER A 4 7.37 22.21 13.26
CA SER A 4 7.75 20.81 13.07
C SER A 4 7.52 20.33 11.63
N SER A 5 6.48 20.85 10.96
CA SER A 5 6.21 20.57 9.53
C SER A 5 7.30 21.14 8.61
N ASP A 6 7.79 22.37 8.84
CA ASP A 6 8.89 22.97 8.08
C ASP A 6 10.19 22.16 8.23
N ILE A 7 10.45 21.66 9.45
CA ILE A 7 11.63 20.85 9.74
C ILE A 7 11.56 19.51 9.00
N LEU A 8 10.40 18.85 9.00
CA LEU A 8 10.21 17.58 8.29
C LEU A 8 10.47 17.74 6.78
N ILE A 9 9.82 18.73 6.14
CA ILE A 9 10.01 18.96 4.70
C ILE A 9 11.47 19.25 4.38
N LYS A 10 12.14 20.11 5.16
CA LYS A 10 13.57 20.41 4.95
C LYS A 10 14.47 19.18 5.10
N GLN A 11 14.17 18.28 6.03
CA GLN A 11 14.93 17.03 6.16
C GLN A 11 14.74 16.12 4.94
N LEU A 12 13.54 16.11 4.36
CA LEU A 12 13.20 15.28 3.20
C LEU A 12 13.90 15.75 1.91
N GLU A 13 14.19 17.04 1.76
CA GLU A 13 14.95 17.59 0.61
C GLU A 13 16.36 16.98 0.46
N SER A 14 16.92 16.41 1.54
CA SER A 14 18.20 15.69 1.48
C SER A 14 18.10 14.27 0.92
N SER A 15 16.88 13.71 0.91
CA SER A 15 16.61 12.29 0.60
C SER A 15 15.75 12.10 -0.64
N TYR A 16 14.92 13.09 -1.00
CA TYR A 16 13.99 13.02 -2.13
C TYR A 16 14.08 14.27 -2.98
N ARG A 17 13.93 14.07 -4.30
CA ARG A 17 13.69 15.19 -5.21
C ARG A 17 12.24 15.63 -5.09
N SER A 18 11.97 16.91 -5.34
CA SER A 18 10.61 17.46 -5.26
C SER A 18 9.63 16.82 -6.24
N ASP A 19 10.10 16.32 -7.38
CA ASP A 19 9.29 15.59 -8.37
C ASP A 19 9.00 14.13 -7.99
N GLU A 20 9.47 13.66 -6.83
CA GLU A 20 9.10 12.35 -6.26
C GLU A 20 7.88 12.45 -5.33
N PHE A 21 7.43 13.64 -4.93
CA PHE A 21 6.30 13.79 -4.02
C PHE A 21 5.48 15.07 -4.28
N VAL A 22 5.19 15.33 -5.56
CA VAL A 22 4.52 16.55 -6.01
C VAL A 22 3.16 16.78 -5.38
N CYS A 23 2.40 15.72 -5.11
CA CYS A 23 1.07 15.81 -4.54
C CYS A 23 1.14 16.22 -3.07
N LEU A 24 1.95 15.54 -2.27
CA LEU A 24 2.15 15.87 -0.86
C LEU A 24 2.83 17.23 -0.68
N LEU A 25 3.80 17.58 -1.52
CA LEU A 25 4.45 18.89 -1.47
C LEU A 25 3.46 20.01 -1.80
N SER A 26 2.64 19.85 -2.85
CA SER A 26 1.58 20.82 -3.17
C SER A 26 0.52 20.91 -2.07
N GLN A 27 0.10 19.77 -1.52
CA GLN A 27 -0.84 19.71 -0.41
C GLN A 27 -0.28 20.45 0.82
N TYR A 28 0.97 20.19 1.19
CA TYR A 28 1.69 20.87 2.27
C TYR A 28 1.69 22.39 2.10
N GLU A 29 2.13 22.91 0.96
CA GLU A 29 2.22 24.36 0.72
C GLU A 29 0.85 25.05 0.78
N ASN A 30 -0.17 24.42 0.18
CA ASN A 30 -1.53 24.94 0.18
C ASN A 30 -2.14 24.91 1.60
N TRP A 31 -1.91 23.85 2.35
CA TRP A 31 -2.47 23.65 3.68
C TRP A 31 -1.79 24.48 4.76
N LYS A 32 -0.49 24.79 4.59
CA LYS A 32 0.23 25.73 5.44
C LYS A 32 -0.46 27.10 5.52
N THR A 33 -1.09 27.55 4.43
CA THR A 33 -1.82 28.82 4.39
C THR A 33 -3.28 28.67 4.82
N SER A 34 -3.97 27.64 4.32
CA SER A 34 -5.42 27.48 4.51
C SER A 34 -5.83 26.85 5.85
N GLN A 35 -4.92 26.12 6.49
CA GLN A 35 -5.11 25.37 7.74
C GLN A 35 -6.48 24.68 7.86
N PRO A 36 -6.88 23.81 6.90
CA PRO A 36 -8.24 23.31 6.83
C PRO A 36 -8.61 22.32 7.95
N LEU A 37 -7.62 21.77 8.65
CA LEU A 37 -7.80 20.77 9.72
C LEU A 37 -7.53 21.36 11.11
N LYS A 38 -7.54 22.70 11.22
CA LYS A 38 -7.18 23.41 12.45
C LYS A 38 -8.02 22.96 13.64
N GLY A 39 -7.33 22.48 14.68
CA GLY A 39 -7.96 22.06 15.95
C GLY A 39 -8.60 20.68 15.92
N LEU A 40 -8.40 19.89 14.85
CA LEU A 40 -8.76 18.47 14.85
C LEU A 40 -7.62 17.64 15.40
N ARG A 41 -7.95 16.66 16.24
CA ARG A 41 -7.04 15.61 16.70
C ARG A 41 -7.09 14.43 15.73
N ILE A 42 -5.98 14.15 15.06
CA ILE A 42 -5.87 13.13 14.03
C ILE A 42 -4.89 12.05 14.49
N LEU A 43 -5.35 10.81 14.49
CA LEU A 43 -4.46 9.65 14.56
C LEU A 43 -3.97 9.32 13.15
N GLU A 44 -2.67 9.45 12.92
CA GLU A 44 -1.99 9.00 11.72
C GLU A 44 -1.47 7.58 11.92
N GLY A 45 -2.16 6.61 11.35
CA GLY A 45 -1.98 5.18 11.58
C GLY A 45 -1.41 4.40 10.38
N SER A 46 -0.82 5.06 9.38
CA SER A 46 -0.14 4.36 8.28
C SER A 46 1.27 3.89 8.67
N PRO A 47 1.91 3.01 7.87
CA PRO A 47 3.29 2.58 8.13
C PRO A 47 4.27 3.75 8.34
N VAL A 48 5.12 3.68 9.36
CA VAL A 48 6.01 4.81 9.70
C VAL A 48 7.39 4.61 9.11
N PHE A 49 7.64 5.26 7.99
CA PHE A 49 8.89 5.23 7.24
C PHE A 49 9.24 6.65 6.75
N ARG A 50 10.43 6.83 6.18
CA ARG A 50 10.84 8.15 5.68
C ARG A 50 9.90 8.68 4.60
N ASN A 51 9.36 7.80 3.76
CA ASN A 51 8.38 8.12 2.71
C ASN A 51 6.99 8.53 3.24
N THR A 52 6.66 8.28 4.51
CA THR A 52 5.39 8.75 5.11
C THR A 52 5.54 10.06 5.88
N CYS A 53 6.77 10.54 6.09
CA CYS A 53 7.02 11.84 6.71
C CYS A 53 6.41 13.05 5.95
N PRO A 54 6.40 13.13 4.60
CA PRO A 54 5.75 14.26 3.92
C PRO A 54 4.24 14.30 4.15
N LYS A 55 3.60 13.15 4.34
CA LYS A 55 2.18 13.03 4.74
C LYS A 55 1.93 13.65 6.11
N ILE A 56 2.75 13.30 7.11
CA ILE A 56 2.68 13.86 8.47
C ILE A 56 2.92 15.37 8.42
N ALA A 57 3.90 15.83 7.63
CA ALA A 57 4.19 17.25 7.48
C ALA A 57 3.00 18.03 6.91
N ALA A 58 2.30 17.49 5.91
CA ALA A 58 1.10 18.09 5.35
C ALA A 58 -0.05 18.19 6.38
N LEU A 59 -0.28 17.15 7.18
CA LEU A 59 -1.31 17.17 8.25
C LEU A 59 -1.00 18.24 9.32
N LEU A 60 0.26 18.32 9.75
CA LEU A 60 0.71 19.36 10.69
C LEU A 60 0.53 20.77 10.08
N ALA A 61 0.90 20.95 8.81
CA ALA A 61 0.73 22.22 8.09
C ALA A 61 -0.75 22.62 7.98
N ALA A 62 -1.66 21.65 7.87
CA ALA A 62 -3.10 21.87 7.89
C ALA A 62 -3.66 22.33 9.24
N GLY A 63 -2.83 22.39 10.29
CA GLY A 63 -3.23 22.83 11.63
C GLY A 63 -3.81 21.73 12.51
N ALA A 64 -3.71 20.47 12.10
CA ALA A 64 -4.16 19.33 12.92
C ALA A 64 -3.20 19.08 14.09
N GLU A 65 -3.75 18.58 15.20
CA GLU A 65 -3.02 17.95 16.29
C GLU A 65 -2.81 16.47 15.91
N VAL A 66 -1.59 16.12 15.49
CA VAL A 66 -1.29 14.79 14.95
C VAL A 66 -0.64 13.91 16.01
N THR A 67 -1.23 12.74 16.24
CA THR A 67 -0.62 11.62 16.96
C THR A 67 -0.23 10.56 15.95
N VAL A 68 1.01 10.08 15.97
CA VAL A 68 1.47 8.97 15.12
C VAL A 68 1.23 7.65 15.87
N GLY A 69 0.47 6.76 15.27
CA GLY A 69 0.16 5.45 15.84
C GLY A 69 1.14 4.37 15.38
N LEU A 70 1.59 3.54 16.33
CA LEU A 70 2.33 2.30 16.07
C LEU A 70 1.44 1.10 16.40
N HIS A 71 1.37 0.14 15.46
CA HIS A 71 0.58 -1.07 15.61
C HIS A 71 1.34 -2.27 15.03
N GLU A 72 1.12 -3.47 15.58
CA GLU A 72 1.81 -4.68 15.12
C GLU A 72 1.53 -5.04 13.65
N ASN A 73 0.34 -4.70 13.17
CA ASN A 73 -0.08 -4.90 11.78
C ASN A 73 0.38 -3.77 10.84
N CYS A 74 0.98 -2.69 11.35
CA CYS A 74 1.50 -1.59 10.54
C CYS A 74 3.03 -1.50 10.72
N PRO A 75 3.81 -1.88 9.71
CA PRO A 75 5.26 -1.88 9.83
C PRO A 75 5.80 -0.47 10.01
N TYR A 76 6.92 -0.35 10.72
CA TYR A 76 7.59 0.92 10.94
C TYR A 76 9.11 0.76 11.03
N ASN A 77 9.81 1.86 10.77
CA ASN A 77 11.25 2.00 10.94
C ASN A 77 11.53 2.69 12.29
N PRO A 78 12.19 2.01 13.27
CA PRO A 78 12.44 2.58 14.59
C PRO A 78 13.27 3.87 14.58
N GLN A 79 14.20 4.03 13.63
CA GLN A 79 15.00 5.25 13.51
C GLN A 79 14.15 6.45 13.05
N VAL A 80 13.16 6.21 12.20
CA VAL A 80 12.19 7.25 11.80
C VAL A 80 11.27 7.59 12.96
N VAL A 81 10.82 6.61 13.73
CA VAL A 81 10.03 6.84 14.96
C VAL A 81 10.78 7.74 15.94
N GLY A 82 12.03 7.39 16.29
CA GLY A 82 12.82 8.21 17.21
C GLY A 82 13.07 9.63 16.70
N MET A 83 13.25 9.79 15.38
CA MET A 83 13.35 11.13 14.76
C MET A 83 12.06 11.95 14.96
N LEU A 84 10.88 11.35 14.83
CA LEU A 84 9.61 12.05 15.04
C LEU A 84 9.43 12.44 16.52
N GLU A 85 9.80 11.56 17.45
CA GLU A 85 9.76 11.84 18.90
C GLU A 85 10.74 12.97 19.29
N ASP A 86 11.97 12.97 18.76
CA ASP A 86 12.97 14.02 18.98
C ASP A 86 12.50 15.40 18.46
N MET A 87 11.62 15.40 17.47
CA MET A 87 10.96 16.60 16.94
C MET A 87 9.75 17.05 17.77
N GLY A 88 9.43 16.32 18.84
CA GLY A 88 8.33 16.59 19.75
C GLY A 88 6.97 16.16 19.21
N LEU A 89 6.90 15.33 18.17
CA LEU A 89 5.63 14.73 17.76
C LEU A 89 5.23 13.65 18.76
N GLU A 90 3.93 13.55 18.99
CA GLU A 90 3.39 12.49 19.83
C GLU A 90 3.33 11.18 19.05
N VAL A 91 4.07 10.17 19.54
CA VAL A 91 4.02 8.80 19.02
C VAL A 91 3.46 7.89 20.11
N ARG A 92 2.50 7.02 19.75
CA ARG A 92 1.84 6.10 20.70
C ARG A 92 1.68 4.72 20.11
N SER A 93 1.58 3.71 20.98
CA SER A 93 1.35 2.32 20.58
C SER A 93 0.32 1.62 21.47
N GLY A 94 -0.32 0.58 20.93
CA GLY A 94 -1.14 -0.36 21.71
C GLY A 94 -2.15 0.32 22.67
N THR A 95 -2.04 0.01 23.96
CA THR A 95 -2.99 0.45 25.00
C THR A 95 -2.97 1.93 25.35
N ASP A 96 -2.00 2.70 24.82
CA ASP A 96 -1.85 4.13 25.09
C ASP A 96 -2.75 4.99 24.17
N LEU A 97 -3.39 4.39 23.18
CA LEU A 97 -4.34 5.01 22.26
C LEU A 97 -5.75 5.12 22.88
N LYS A 98 -5.86 5.72 24.08
CA LYS A 98 -7.14 5.94 24.78
C LYS A 98 -7.70 7.36 24.64
N GLN A 99 -7.23 8.11 23.66
CA GLN A 99 -7.75 9.46 23.40
C GLN A 99 -8.91 9.44 22.41
N ASP A 100 -9.82 10.40 22.56
CA ASP A 100 -10.86 10.68 21.56
C ASP A 100 -10.22 11.36 20.36
N PHE A 101 -10.11 10.66 19.24
CA PHE A 101 -9.67 11.24 17.98
C PHE A 101 -10.88 11.80 17.22
N ASP A 102 -10.67 12.91 16.53
CA ASP A 102 -11.70 13.43 15.62
C ASP A 102 -11.76 12.59 14.36
N ILE A 103 -10.59 12.24 13.81
CA ILE A 103 -10.44 11.45 12.59
C ILE A 103 -9.29 10.46 12.79
N ILE A 104 -9.45 9.24 12.29
CA ILE A 104 -8.40 8.22 12.27
C ILE A 104 -8.04 7.90 10.81
N LEU A 105 -6.79 8.15 10.44
CA LEU A 105 -6.21 7.78 9.16
C LEU A 105 -5.59 6.39 9.33
N ASP A 106 -6.32 5.35 8.96
CA ASP A 106 -5.99 3.95 9.21
C ASP A 106 -5.35 3.26 7.98
N CYS A 107 -4.66 2.17 8.26
CA CYS A 107 -4.12 1.23 7.29
C CYS A 107 -4.32 -0.19 7.81
N ALA A 108 -4.86 -1.06 6.95
CA ALA A 108 -5.15 -2.45 7.25
C ALA A 108 -6.15 -2.65 8.41
N GLY A 109 -6.95 -1.64 8.72
CA GLY A 109 -7.90 -1.69 9.84
C GLY A 109 -7.22 -1.77 11.21
N ALA A 110 -5.95 -1.37 11.34
CA ALA A 110 -5.18 -1.52 12.57
C ALA A 110 -5.83 -0.81 13.77
N TYR A 111 -6.60 0.25 13.52
CA TYR A 111 -7.24 1.06 14.55
C TYR A 111 -8.76 0.97 14.54
N HIS A 112 -9.33 -0.05 13.88
CA HIS A 112 -10.78 -0.21 13.70
C HIS A 112 -11.59 -0.32 15.01
N GLN A 113 -10.92 -0.61 16.13
CA GLN A 113 -11.54 -0.76 17.45
C GLN A 113 -11.63 0.57 18.21
N LEU A 114 -10.91 1.60 17.77
CA LEU A 114 -10.95 2.93 18.38
C LEU A 114 -12.19 3.70 17.93
N ASP A 115 -12.62 4.68 18.72
CA ASP A 115 -13.68 5.60 18.32
C ASP A 115 -13.09 6.81 17.59
N ALA A 116 -13.75 7.22 16.52
CA ALA A 116 -13.43 8.41 15.74
C ALA A 116 -14.68 9.28 15.64
N ARG A 117 -14.62 10.51 16.16
CA ARG A 117 -15.80 11.39 16.26
C ARG A 117 -16.44 11.65 14.89
N LEU A 118 -15.63 11.95 13.88
CA LEU A 118 -16.05 12.30 12.53
C LEU A 118 -15.94 11.10 11.58
N GLY A 119 -14.94 10.25 11.73
CA GLY A 119 -14.83 9.01 10.95
C GLY A 119 -13.40 8.56 10.68
N PHE A 120 -13.28 7.62 9.75
CA PHE A 120 -12.04 6.94 9.40
C PHE A 120 -11.66 7.22 7.95
N ALA A 121 -10.38 7.15 7.61
CA ALA A 121 -9.94 6.97 6.24
C ALA A 121 -9.07 5.72 6.18
N GLU A 122 -9.48 4.71 5.43
CA GLU A 122 -8.77 3.44 5.31
C GLU A 122 -7.98 3.40 4.01
N LEU A 123 -6.70 3.08 4.14
CA LEU A 123 -5.74 3.09 3.03
C LEU A 123 -5.83 1.85 2.12
N THR A 124 -6.22 0.69 2.65
CA THR A 124 -6.03 -0.62 2.02
C THR A 124 -7.33 -1.41 1.85
N LYS A 125 -7.37 -2.27 0.82
CA LYS A 125 -8.53 -3.15 0.61
C LYS A 125 -8.82 -4.07 1.80
N SER A 126 -7.77 -4.62 2.43
CA SER A 126 -7.91 -5.54 3.56
C SER A 126 -8.50 -4.85 4.79
N GLY A 127 -8.22 -3.57 4.99
CA GLY A 127 -8.81 -2.80 6.09
C GLY A 127 -10.29 -2.46 5.89
N GLU A 128 -10.77 -2.29 4.65
CA GLU A 128 -12.16 -1.92 4.36
C GLU A 128 -13.20 -2.89 4.98
N TYR A 129 -12.83 -4.17 5.12
CA TYR A 129 -13.72 -5.19 5.70
C TYR A 129 -14.10 -4.87 7.15
N TYR A 130 -13.21 -4.24 7.93
CA TYR A 130 -13.50 -3.84 9.30
C TYR A 130 -14.51 -2.68 9.37
N TYR A 131 -14.58 -1.87 8.31
CA TYR A 131 -15.40 -0.67 8.27
C TYR A 131 -16.71 -0.82 7.48
N THR A 132 -16.94 -1.98 6.88
CA THR A 132 -18.15 -2.25 6.08
C THR A 132 -19.45 -1.99 6.85
N ASN A 133 -19.45 -2.29 8.15
CA ASN A 133 -20.59 -2.06 9.05
C ASN A 133 -20.31 -0.96 10.10
N SER A 134 -19.34 -0.08 9.84
CA SER A 134 -19.01 1.01 10.76
C SER A 134 -20.20 1.96 10.92
N SER A 135 -20.47 2.40 12.15
CA SER A 135 -21.46 3.44 12.44
C SER A 135 -20.98 4.85 12.04
N LYS A 136 -19.72 4.98 11.64
CA LYS A 136 -19.09 6.21 11.17
C LYS A 136 -18.73 6.07 9.69
N PRO A 137 -18.61 7.17 8.94
CA PRO A 137 -18.09 7.10 7.58
C PRO A 137 -16.63 6.65 7.58
N CYS A 138 -16.27 5.86 6.58
CA CYS A 138 -14.90 5.42 6.31
C CYS A 138 -14.55 5.76 4.86
N PHE A 139 -13.68 6.75 4.67
CA PHE A 139 -13.16 7.15 3.37
C PHE A 139 -12.20 6.09 2.83
N CYS A 140 -12.51 5.49 1.68
CA CYS A 140 -11.81 4.31 1.16
C CYS A 140 -10.83 4.66 0.04
N VAL A 141 -9.56 4.86 0.40
CA VAL A 141 -8.50 5.20 -0.56
C VAL A 141 -8.30 4.08 -1.58
N ASP A 142 -8.45 2.82 -1.17
CA ASP A 142 -8.23 1.68 -2.05
C ASP A 142 -9.17 1.70 -3.27
N SER A 143 -10.41 2.15 -3.11
CA SER A 143 -11.36 2.24 -4.24
C SER A 143 -10.92 3.18 -5.38
N SER A 144 -9.92 4.02 -5.15
CA SER A 144 -9.40 4.99 -6.12
C SER A 144 -8.53 4.37 -7.21
N ILE A 145 -8.57 4.97 -8.41
CA ILE A 145 -7.60 4.67 -9.48
C ILE A 145 -6.16 5.03 -9.05
N ILE A 146 -5.99 6.03 -8.18
CA ILE A 146 -4.68 6.46 -7.66
C ILE A 146 -3.98 5.31 -6.92
N LYS A 147 -4.75 4.44 -6.25
CA LYS A 147 -4.17 3.31 -5.52
C LYS A 147 -3.37 2.38 -6.44
N TYR A 148 -3.68 2.33 -7.74
CA TYR A 148 -2.88 1.56 -8.70
C TYR A 148 -1.47 2.11 -8.86
N PHE A 149 -1.20 3.40 -8.63
CA PHE A 149 0.17 3.91 -8.73
C PHE A 149 1.06 3.24 -7.68
N GLU A 150 0.52 3.00 -6.48
CA GLU A 150 1.21 2.26 -5.42
C GLU A 150 1.18 0.74 -5.65
N ASP A 151 0.00 0.18 -5.89
CA ASP A 151 -0.20 -1.27 -5.94
C ASP A 151 0.37 -1.89 -7.21
N TYR A 152 0.09 -1.28 -8.37
CA TYR A 152 0.49 -1.79 -9.67
C TYR A 152 1.96 -1.45 -9.96
N LEU A 153 2.35 -0.16 -9.87
CA LEU A 153 3.73 0.24 -10.18
C LEU A 153 4.66 0.06 -8.98
N GLY A 154 4.28 0.60 -7.83
CA GLY A 154 5.13 0.65 -6.64
C GLY A 154 5.46 -0.71 -6.04
N THR A 155 4.48 -1.61 -5.95
CA THR A 155 4.72 -2.96 -5.37
C THR A 155 5.50 -3.85 -6.33
N ALA A 156 5.32 -3.69 -7.64
CA ALA A 156 6.13 -4.35 -8.65
C ALA A 156 7.60 -3.87 -8.61
N ASP A 157 7.84 -2.56 -8.48
CA ASP A 157 9.19 -2.00 -8.22
C ASP A 157 9.78 -2.56 -6.91
N GLY A 158 8.96 -2.67 -5.86
CA GLY A 158 9.35 -3.27 -4.59
C GLY A 158 9.81 -4.72 -4.72
N LEU A 159 9.07 -5.55 -5.47
CA LEU A 159 9.47 -6.93 -5.75
C LEU A 159 10.82 -6.97 -6.48
N MET A 160 10.98 -6.20 -7.56
CA MET A 160 12.20 -6.18 -8.37
C MET A 160 13.44 -5.80 -7.55
N ARG A 161 13.35 -4.74 -6.74
CA ARG A 161 14.44 -4.33 -5.85
C ARG A 161 14.76 -5.38 -4.79
N SER A 162 13.76 -6.10 -4.31
CA SER A 162 13.97 -7.16 -3.33
C SER A 162 14.66 -8.38 -3.96
N LEU A 163 14.31 -8.73 -5.19
CA LEU A 163 14.98 -9.78 -5.94
C LEU A 163 16.44 -9.40 -6.22
N GLU A 164 16.69 -8.14 -6.58
CA GLU A 164 18.04 -7.59 -6.75
C GLU A 164 18.86 -7.66 -5.46
N GLU A 165 18.33 -7.20 -4.31
CA GLU A 165 19.01 -7.27 -3.00
C GLU A 165 19.34 -8.71 -2.59
N LYS A 166 18.51 -9.67 -3.02
CA LYS A 166 18.71 -11.11 -2.78
C LYS A 166 19.56 -11.80 -3.85
N GLU A 167 20.04 -11.07 -4.84
CA GLU A 167 20.82 -11.59 -5.98
C GLU A 167 20.07 -12.69 -6.77
N LEU A 168 18.75 -12.60 -6.87
CA LEU A 168 17.89 -13.57 -7.54
C LEU A 168 17.59 -13.17 -8.99
N PRO A 169 17.66 -14.12 -9.95
CA PRO A 169 17.44 -13.82 -11.36
C PRO A 169 15.95 -13.65 -11.70
N VAL A 170 15.68 -12.84 -12.72
CA VAL A 170 14.31 -12.61 -13.26
C VAL A 170 14.19 -13.09 -14.70
N SER A 171 15.07 -12.61 -15.59
CA SER A 171 15.01 -12.96 -17.01
C SER A 171 15.21 -14.46 -17.26
N GLY A 172 14.37 -15.04 -18.11
CA GLY A 172 14.39 -16.46 -18.48
C GLY A 172 13.94 -17.41 -17.36
N LYS A 173 13.24 -16.90 -16.34
CA LYS A 173 12.70 -17.67 -15.22
C LYS A 173 11.19 -17.78 -15.29
N THR A 174 10.65 -18.90 -14.82
CA THR A 174 9.21 -19.13 -14.77
C THR A 174 8.65 -18.75 -13.39
N TYR A 175 7.70 -17.82 -13.38
CA TYR A 175 7.00 -17.33 -12.21
C TYR A 175 5.56 -17.84 -12.21
N LEU A 176 5.20 -18.65 -11.23
CA LEU A 176 3.82 -19.02 -10.93
C LEU A 176 3.23 -17.99 -9.96
N VAL A 177 2.29 -17.18 -10.41
CA VAL A 177 1.70 -16.08 -9.62
C VAL A 177 0.28 -16.44 -9.21
N PHE A 178 -0.01 -16.44 -7.91
CA PHE A 178 -1.34 -16.66 -7.36
C PHE A 178 -2.03 -15.33 -7.11
N GLY A 179 -3.10 -15.06 -7.86
CA GLY A 179 -3.90 -13.84 -7.77
C GLY A 179 -3.47 -12.75 -8.75
N CYS A 180 -4.45 -12.18 -9.45
CA CYS A 180 -4.24 -11.06 -10.38
C CYS A 180 -5.17 -9.88 -10.05
N GLY A 181 -5.07 -9.36 -8.83
CA GLY A 181 -5.64 -8.06 -8.45
C GLY A 181 -4.75 -6.90 -8.91
N LYS A 182 -4.88 -5.71 -8.31
CA LYS A 182 -4.06 -4.52 -8.66
C LYS A 182 -2.55 -4.81 -8.57
N VAL A 183 -2.14 -5.41 -7.44
CA VAL A 183 -0.74 -5.77 -7.18
C VAL A 183 -0.27 -6.88 -8.12
N GLY A 184 -1.04 -7.97 -8.22
CA GLY A 184 -0.68 -9.10 -9.08
C GLY A 184 -0.54 -8.71 -10.55
N ALA A 185 -1.44 -7.86 -11.06
CA ALA A 185 -1.36 -7.37 -12.44
C ALA A 185 -0.08 -6.58 -12.71
N GLY A 186 0.34 -5.73 -11.76
CA GLY A 186 1.59 -4.98 -11.84
C GLY A 186 2.82 -5.88 -11.78
N ILE A 187 2.82 -6.86 -10.88
CA ILE A 187 3.88 -7.87 -10.77
C ILE A 187 4.01 -8.66 -12.08
N CYS A 188 2.92 -9.22 -12.60
CA CYS A 188 2.95 -9.99 -13.85
C CYS A 188 3.48 -9.16 -15.02
N ARG A 189 3.03 -7.90 -15.13
CA ARG A 189 3.49 -6.98 -16.18
C ARG A 189 5.00 -6.73 -16.07
N ARG A 190 5.46 -6.36 -14.87
CA ARG A 190 6.88 -6.04 -14.64
C ARG A 190 7.78 -7.25 -14.85
N LEU A 191 7.39 -8.42 -14.39
CA LEU A 191 8.13 -9.67 -14.63
C LEU A 191 8.28 -9.95 -16.13
N THR A 192 7.20 -9.76 -16.90
CA THR A 192 7.21 -9.94 -18.36
C THR A 192 8.13 -8.93 -19.05
N ASP A 193 8.07 -7.66 -18.65
CA ASP A 193 8.95 -6.60 -19.18
C ASP A 193 10.45 -6.88 -18.90
N GLU A 194 10.75 -7.60 -17.82
CA GLU A 194 12.10 -8.03 -17.42
C GLU A 194 12.48 -9.41 -18.02
N GLY A 195 11.64 -9.96 -18.90
CA GLY A 195 11.89 -11.18 -19.67
C GLY A 195 11.66 -12.49 -18.91
N ALA A 196 10.84 -12.48 -17.86
CA ALA A 196 10.37 -13.69 -17.21
C ALA A 196 9.16 -14.30 -17.93
N GLU A 197 8.94 -15.60 -17.74
CA GLU A 197 7.71 -16.28 -18.16
C GLU A 197 6.73 -16.31 -16.98
N VAL A 198 5.50 -15.83 -17.19
CA VAL A 198 4.48 -15.77 -16.14
C VAL A 198 3.38 -16.80 -16.42
N VAL A 199 3.05 -17.60 -15.41
CA VAL A 199 1.85 -18.44 -15.37
C VAL A 199 0.99 -18.00 -14.20
N LEU A 200 -0.28 -17.73 -14.45
CA LEU A 200 -1.20 -17.19 -13.46
C LEU A 200 -2.10 -18.29 -12.89
N VAL A 201 -2.28 -18.29 -11.57
CA VAL A 201 -3.32 -19.07 -10.88
C VAL A 201 -4.43 -18.11 -10.45
N GLU A 202 -5.60 -18.22 -11.08
CA GLU A 202 -6.72 -17.28 -10.90
C GLU A 202 -8.05 -17.94 -11.30
N ASP A 203 -9.21 -17.31 -11.03
CA ASP A 203 -10.51 -17.79 -11.49
C ASP A 203 -10.55 -17.88 -13.02
N GLU A 204 -10.83 -19.07 -13.56
CA GLU A 204 -10.87 -19.28 -15.02
C GLU A 204 -11.85 -18.33 -15.72
N SER A 205 -12.94 -17.93 -15.06
CA SER A 205 -13.90 -16.98 -15.62
C SER A 205 -13.31 -15.61 -15.96
N ARG A 206 -12.14 -15.29 -15.39
CA ARG A 206 -11.40 -14.04 -15.63
C ARG A 206 -10.31 -14.18 -16.69
N LYS A 207 -10.08 -15.36 -17.26
CA LYS A 207 -8.91 -15.63 -18.14
C LYS A 207 -8.78 -14.65 -19.32
N GLU A 208 -9.90 -14.23 -19.90
CA GLU A 208 -9.94 -13.29 -21.04
C GLU A 208 -9.44 -11.88 -20.68
N GLN A 209 -9.27 -11.57 -19.38
CA GLN A 209 -8.71 -10.30 -18.89
C GLN A 209 -7.18 -10.31 -18.87
N PHE A 210 -6.54 -11.47 -19.11
CA PHE A 210 -5.11 -11.66 -18.94
C PHE A 210 -4.45 -12.13 -20.23
N GLU A 211 -3.22 -11.67 -20.44
CA GLU A 211 -2.39 -12.07 -21.59
C GLU A 211 -1.49 -13.27 -21.27
N TYR A 212 -1.65 -13.87 -20.08
CA TYR A 212 -0.83 -14.95 -19.56
C TYR A 212 -1.57 -16.28 -19.60
N PRO A 213 -0.87 -17.42 -19.66
CA PRO A 213 -1.46 -18.71 -19.36
C PRO A 213 -2.11 -18.69 -17.97
N VAL A 214 -3.38 -19.11 -17.89
CA VAL A 214 -4.15 -19.15 -16.65
C VAL A 214 -4.49 -20.59 -16.29
N ILE A 215 -4.17 -20.97 -15.05
CA ILE A 215 -4.59 -22.20 -14.41
C ILE A 215 -5.74 -21.86 -13.46
N ASP A 216 -6.87 -22.55 -13.57
CA ASP A 216 -7.97 -22.40 -12.61
C ASP A 216 -7.46 -22.80 -11.21
N PHE A 217 -7.59 -21.93 -10.23
CA PHE A 217 -7.25 -22.24 -8.84
C PHE A 217 -7.99 -23.47 -8.29
N LYS A 218 -9.12 -23.86 -8.91
CA LYS A 218 -9.87 -25.08 -8.54
C LYS A 218 -9.22 -26.35 -9.08
N ASP A 219 -8.43 -26.26 -10.15
CA ASP A 219 -7.68 -27.39 -10.71
C ASP A 219 -6.36 -27.60 -9.97
N LYS A 220 -6.47 -28.23 -8.79
CA LYS A 220 -5.33 -28.52 -7.93
C LYS A 220 -4.23 -29.33 -8.61
N GLY A 221 -4.60 -30.22 -9.54
CA GLY A 221 -3.63 -31.06 -10.26
C GLY A 221 -2.70 -30.20 -11.10
N SER A 222 -3.28 -29.37 -11.96
CA SER A 222 -2.53 -28.43 -12.80
C SER A 222 -1.72 -27.41 -11.99
N VAL A 223 -2.27 -26.93 -10.86
CA VAL A 223 -1.52 -26.05 -9.94
C VAL A 223 -0.29 -26.75 -9.35
N HIS A 224 -0.43 -28.00 -8.90
CA HIS A 224 0.69 -28.75 -8.34
C HIS A 224 1.77 -29.05 -9.39
N GLU A 225 1.37 -29.39 -10.63
CA GLU A 225 2.30 -29.58 -11.74
C GLU A 225 3.07 -28.29 -12.05
N ALA A 226 2.37 -27.15 -12.15
CA ALA A 226 3.01 -25.86 -12.38
C ALA A 226 3.94 -25.44 -11.23
N ALA A 227 3.56 -25.73 -9.97
CA ALA A 227 4.39 -25.44 -8.79
C ALA A 227 5.66 -26.30 -8.72
N ALA A 228 5.66 -27.49 -9.32
CA ALA A 228 6.82 -28.36 -9.42
C ALA A 228 7.85 -27.87 -10.47
N GLU A 229 7.36 -27.24 -11.55
CA GLU A 229 8.19 -26.76 -12.67
C GLU A 229 8.64 -25.30 -12.53
N ALA A 230 7.97 -24.48 -11.71
CA ALA A 230 8.30 -23.06 -11.55
C ALA A 230 9.67 -22.81 -10.88
N ASP A 231 10.35 -21.74 -11.29
CA ASP A 231 11.53 -21.22 -10.57
C ASP A 231 11.13 -20.35 -9.37
N PHE A 232 9.99 -19.67 -9.47
CA PHE A 232 9.46 -18.78 -8.45
C PHE A 232 7.95 -18.98 -8.29
N ILE A 233 7.49 -18.93 -7.03
CA ILE A 233 6.05 -18.94 -6.71
C ILE A 233 5.76 -17.69 -5.90
N VAL A 234 4.84 -16.85 -6.41
CA VAL A 234 4.47 -15.57 -5.80
C VAL A 234 3.00 -15.60 -5.39
N THR A 235 2.69 -15.31 -4.13
CA THR A 235 1.31 -15.19 -3.64
C THR A 235 0.90 -13.73 -3.45
N VAL A 236 -0.24 -13.33 -4.02
CA VAL A 236 -0.78 -11.97 -3.96
C VAL A 236 -2.31 -11.96 -4.10
N THR A 237 -2.96 -12.87 -3.37
CA THR A 237 -4.40 -13.13 -3.42
C THR A 237 -5.22 -12.28 -2.46
N GLY A 238 -4.60 -11.74 -1.40
CA GLY A 238 -5.27 -11.16 -0.24
C GLY A 238 -5.91 -12.19 0.69
N ILE A 239 -5.68 -13.50 0.47
CA ILE A 239 -6.33 -14.58 1.23
C ILE A 239 -5.30 -15.24 2.16
N LYS A 240 -5.47 -15.02 3.47
CA LYS A 240 -4.63 -15.63 4.50
C LYS A 240 -4.61 -17.16 4.39
N GLY A 241 -3.41 -17.73 4.29
CA GLY A 241 -3.15 -19.16 4.22
C GLY A 241 -3.76 -19.87 3.00
N VAL A 242 -3.96 -19.16 1.89
CA VAL A 242 -4.52 -19.73 0.66
C VAL A 242 -3.82 -21.02 0.24
N ILE A 243 -2.49 -21.12 0.40
CA ILE A 243 -1.75 -22.32 0.01
C ILE A 243 -2.10 -23.50 0.90
N SER A 244 -1.85 -23.41 2.22
CA SER A 244 -2.15 -24.47 3.19
C SER A 244 -3.64 -24.90 3.18
N LYS A 245 -4.56 -23.96 2.96
CA LYS A 245 -6.00 -24.23 2.97
C LYS A 245 -6.49 -24.96 1.71
N SER A 246 -5.81 -24.80 0.58
CA SER A 246 -6.36 -25.16 -0.72
C SER A 246 -5.58 -26.28 -1.42
N TYR A 247 -4.29 -26.42 -1.15
CA TYR A 247 -3.38 -27.30 -1.89
C TYR A 247 -2.59 -28.23 -0.97
N ASP A 248 -1.89 -29.20 -1.57
CA ASP A 248 -0.98 -30.08 -0.84
C ASP A 248 0.31 -29.34 -0.47
N ALA A 249 0.51 -29.10 0.82
CA ALA A 249 1.66 -28.37 1.35
C ALA A 249 3.02 -29.03 1.02
N ASP A 250 3.05 -30.36 0.83
CA ASP A 250 4.28 -31.08 0.53
C ASP A 250 4.82 -30.70 -0.86
N VAL A 251 3.94 -30.40 -1.83
CA VAL A 251 4.33 -29.93 -3.18
C VAL A 251 5.12 -28.63 -3.07
N PHE A 252 4.63 -27.66 -2.31
CA PHE A 252 5.28 -26.35 -2.16
C PHE A 252 6.53 -26.44 -1.27
N THR A 253 6.48 -27.21 -0.19
CA THR A 253 7.60 -27.36 0.73
C THR A 253 8.80 -28.05 0.07
N SER A 254 8.54 -29.08 -0.76
CA SER A 254 9.56 -29.83 -1.48
C SER A 254 9.95 -29.25 -2.85
N SER A 255 9.18 -28.28 -3.37
CA SER A 255 9.52 -27.55 -4.60
C SER A 255 10.91 -26.94 -4.51
N ARG A 256 11.58 -26.77 -5.65
CA ARG A 256 12.85 -26.04 -5.76
C ARG A 256 12.66 -24.54 -5.94
N ALA A 257 11.42 -24.09 -6.16
CA ALA A 257 11.10 -22.69 -6.44
C ALA A 257 11.44 -21.78 -5.26
N PHE A 258 11.76 -20.51 -5.51
CA PHE A 258 11.73 -19.51 -4.44
C PHE A 258 10.27 -19.15 -4.12
N LEU A 259 9.87 -19.33 -2.86
CA LEU A 259 8.52 -18.99 -2.41
C LEU A 259 8.52 -17.56 -1.90
N ILE A 260 7.63 -16.74 -2.45
CA ILE A 260 7.52 -15.30 -2.18
C ILE A 260 6.07 -15.00 -1.81
N ASN A 261 5.89 -14.26 -0.72
CA ASN A 261 4.64 -13.58 -0.45
C ASN A 261 4.75 -12.10 -0.84
N MET A 262 3.73 -11.58 -1.52
CA MET A 262 3.56 -10.15 -1.81
C MET A 262 2.19 -9.63 -1.32
N GLY A 263 1.36 -10.49 -0.73
CA GLY A 263 0.14 -10.09 -0.05
C GLY A 263 0.40 -9.54 1.35
N ALA A 264 -0.59 -8.81 1.89
CA ALA A 264 -0.50 -8.22 3.24
C ALA A 264 -0.50 -9.29 4.36
N GLU A 265 -1.23 -10.37 4.17
CA GLU A 265 -1.31 -11.50 5.12
C GLU A 265 -0.26 -12.56 4.80
N ASP A 266 -0.01 -13.48 5.75
CA ASP A 266 0.63 -14.76 5.43
C ASP A 266 -0.31 -15.60 4.54
N GLU A 267 -0.06 -15.59 3.24
CA GLU A 267 -0.84 -16.35 2.26
C GLU A 267 -0.38 -17.82 2.12
N TYR A 268 0.79 -18.19 2.63
CA TYR A 268 1.25 -19.58 2.59
C TYR A 268 0.59 -20.43 3.67
N GLY A 269 0.41 -19.87 4.86
CA GLY A 269 -0.29 -20.51 5.97
C GLY A 269 0.58 -21.48 6.77
N PRO A 270 0.01 -22.15 7.79
CA PRO A 270 0.75 -22.84 8.84
C PRO A 270 1.51 -24.08 8.37
N ASP A 271 1.07 -24.74 7.30
CA ASP A 271 1.64 -26.02 6.86
C ASP A 271 2.94 -25.84 6.07
N ILE A 272 3.26 -24.62 5.66
CA ILE A 272 4.54 -24.26 5.04
C ILE A 272 5.47 -23.71 6.12
N PRO A 273 6.70 -24.23 6.31
CA PRO A 273 7.63 -23.67 7.30
C PRO A 273 8.04 -22.23 6.98
N PRO A 274 8.14 -21.29 7.96
CA PRO A 274 8.52 -19.90 7.69
C PRO A 274 9.84 -19.72 6.93
N TYR A 275 10.87 -20.50 7.25
CA TYR A 275 12.18 -20.41 6.58
C TYR A 275 12.13 -20.77 5.09
N ARG A 276 11.06 -21.43 4.62
CA ARG A 276 10.91 -21.85 3.22
C ARG A 276 10.46 -20.71 2.32
N VAL A 277 9.82 -19.70 2.89
CA VAL A 277 9.30 -18.53 2.20
C VAL A 277 10.22 -17.35 2.48
N LEU A 278 10.62 -16.63 1.44
CA LEU A 278 11.45 -15.44 1.60
C LEU A 278 10.75 -14.43 2.54
N ASN A 279 11.57 -13.76 3.35
CA ASN A 279 11.10 -12.85 4.41
C ASN A 279 10.13 -13.50 5.42
N GLU A 280 10.27 -14.80 5.67
CA GLU A 280 9.49 -15.53 6.67
C GLU A 280 7.97 -15.38 6.48
N LYS A 281 7.52 -15.47 5.23
CA LYS A 281 6.12 -15.32 4.77
C LYS A 281 5.57 -13.89 4.84
N LYS A 282 6.32 -12.91 5.32
CA LYS A 282 5.93 -11.50 5.21
C LYS A 282 6.12 -11.01 3.78
N PRO A 283 5.39 -9.99 3.33
CA PRO A 283 5.58 -9.43 2.01
C PRO A 283 7.05 -9.06 1.76
N LEU A 284 7.61 -9.52 0.63
CA LEU A 284 9.06 -9.54 0.42
C LEU A 284 9.66 -8.13 0.36
N ASN A 285 8.94 -7.15 -0.19
CA ASN A 285 9.39 -5.76 -0.28
C ASN A 285 9.64 -5.10 1.09
N PHE A 286 9.16 -5.66 2.19
CA PHE A 286 9.47 -5.14 3.54
C PHE A 286 10.87 -5.47 4.06
N ILE A 287 11.69 -6.20 3.29
CA ILE A 287 13.14 -6.26 3.58
C ILE A 287 13.83 -4.92 3.31
N LEU A 288 13.26 -4.12 2.40
CA LEU A 288 13.83 -2.87 1.94
C LEU A 288 13.64 -1.77 2.99
N GLY A 289 14.63 -0.88 3.10
CA GLY A 289 14.52 0.30 3.97
C GLY A 289 13.36 1.25 3.59
N GLU A 290 12.90 1.14 2.35
CA GLU A 290 11.71 1.81 1.82
C GLU A 290 10.93 0.78 0.97
N PRO A 291 9.89 0.12 1.51
CA PRO A 291 9.18 -0.97 0.81
C PRO A 291 8.52 -0.55 -0.49
N THR A 292 7.94 0.65 -0.51
CA THR A 292 7.38 1.30 -1.70
C THR A 292 7.99 2.68 -1.83
N ARG A 293 8.59 2.99 -2.97
CA ARG A 293 9.23 4.29 -3.18
C ARG A 293 8.22 5.43 -3.08
N LEU A 294 8.65 6.55 -2.48
CA LEU A 294 7.79 7.73 -2.28
C LEU A 294 7.06 8.15 -3.57
N ARG A 295 7.75 8.16 -4.71
CA ARG A 295 7.16 8.49 -6.02
C ARG A 295 5.92 7.70 -6.42
N TYR A 296 5.78 6.46 -5.95
CA TYR A 296 4.62 5.62 -6.27
C TYR A 296 3.49 5.74 -5.24
N ILE A 297 3.79 6.19 -4.01
CA ILE A 297 2.81 6.29 -2.92
C ILE A 297 2.37 7.73 -2.63
N ASP A 298 3.06 8.74 -3.18
CA ASP A 298 2.79 10.17 -2.98
C ASP A 298 1.31 10.54 -3.14
N ALA A 299 0.74 10.27 -4.32
CA ALA A 299 -0.66 10.57 -4.61
C ALA A 299 -1.62 9.80 -3.68
N THR A 300 -1.31 8.55 -3.33
CA THR A 300 -2.11 7.77 -2.39
C THR A 300 -2.12 8.39 -1.00
N LEU A 301 -0.96 8.76 -0.45
CA LEU A 301 -0.88 9.37 0.88
C LEU A 301 -1.54 10.75 0.90
N ALA A 302 -1.40 11.53 -0.19
CA ALA A 302 -2.10 12.81 -0.35
C ALA A 302 -3.62 12.60 -0.36
N LEU A 303 -4.12 11.59 -1.08
CA LEU A 303 -5.54 11.24 -1.10
C LEU A 303 -6.04 10.79 0.29
N HIS A 304 -5.24 10.00 1.00
CA HIS A 304 -5.55 9.58 2.37
C HIS A 304 -5.65 10.77 3.33
N ASN A 305 -4.76 11.76 3.20
CA ASN A 305 -4.88 13.04 3.91
C ASN A 305 -6.16 13.81 3.53
N TYR A 306 -6.53 13.84 2.25
CA TYR A 306 -7.81 14.41 1.83
C TYR A 306 -9.01 13.70 2.44
N GLY A 307 -8.89 12.44 2.81
CA GLY A 307 -9.88 11.75 3.64
C GLY A 307 -10.24 12.55 4.89
N ALA A 308 -9.26 13.08 5.63
CA ALA A 308 -9.54 13.92 6.80
C ALA A 308 -10.25 15.24 6.43
N PHE A 309 -9.82 15.89 5.36
CA PHE A 309 -10.44 17.11 4.85
C PHE A 309 -11.91 16.91 4.45
N VAL A 310 -12.19 15.79 3.81
CA VAL A 310 -13.52 15.41 3.33
C VAL A 310 -14.44 15.08 4.51
N LEU A 311 -13.98 14.25 5.45
CA LEU A 311 -14.73 13.87 6.65
C LEU A 311 -15.09 15.06 7.56
N GLN A 312 -14.27 16.12 7.56
CA GLN A 312 -14.54 17.34 8.33
C GLN A 312 -15.68 18.20 7.76
N ARG A 313 -16.00 18.08 6.47
CA ARG A 313 -16.87 19.03 5.75
C ARG A 313 -18.24 18.50 5.38
N SER A 314 -18.42 17.19 5.43
CA SER A 314 -19.56 16.54 4.82
C SER A 314 -20.27 15.66 5.83
N GLU A 315 -21.60 15.73 5.82
CA GLU A 315 -22.43 14.71 6.46
C GLU A 315 -22.45 13.48 5.57
N PHE A 316 -21.49 12.58 5.78
CA PHE A 316 -21.51 11.28 5.13
C PHE A 316 -22.44 10.31 5.86
N HIS A 317 -23.00 9.38 5.09
CA HIS A 317 -23.65 8.21 5.64
C HIS A 317 -22.60 7.28 6.30
N SER A 318 -23.03 6.51 7.29
CA SER A 318 -22.19 5.50 7.94
C SER A 318 -21.71 4.44 6.95
N GLY A 319 -20.51 3.88 7.17
CA GLY A 319 -19.93 2.84 6.33
C GLY A 319 -18.94 3.39 5.28
N LEU A 320 -18.68 2.62 4.24
CA LEU A 320 -17.65 2.91 3.23
C LEU A 320 -18.06 4.07 2.31
N VAL A 321 -17.13 4.99 2.07
CA VAL A 321 -17.30 6.19 1.24
C VAL A 321 -16.16 6.26 0.23
N SER A 322 -16.50 6.29 -1.06
CA SER A 322 -15.50 6.46 -2.11
C SER A 322 -14.93 7.90 -2.13
N PRO A 323 -13.68 8.07 -2.57
CA PRO A 323 -13.09 9.38 -2.78
C PRO A 323 -13.89 10.22 -3.79
N PRO A 324 -14.07 11.55 -3.54
CA PRO A 324 -14.66 12.44 -4.53
C PRO A 324 -13.83 12.50 -5.83
N ASP A 325 -14.51 12.38 -6.97
CA ASP A 325 -13.90 12.40 -8.31
C ASP A 325 -13.05 13.65 -8.57
N ASP A 326 -13.43 14.81 -8.03
CA ASP A 326 -12.72 16.06 -8.23
C ASP A 326 -11.36 16.09 -7.54
N ILE A 327 -11.28 15.55 -6.32
CA ILE A 327 -10.02 15.38 -5.58
C ILE A 327 -9.13 14.36 -6.28
N GLU A 328 -9.70 13.22 -6.69
CA GLU A 328 -8.97 12.18 -7.41
C GLU A 328 -8.37 12.72 -8.71
N ARG A 329 -9.18 13.36 -9.57
CA ARG A 329 -8.73 13.95 -10.83
C ARG A 329 -7.67 15.04 -10.62
N MET A 330 -7.79 15.84 -9.58
CA MET A 330 -6.79 16.86 -9.25
C MET A 330 -5.43 16.22 -8.94
N LEU A 331 -5.39 15.19 -8.09
CA LEU A 331 -4.14 14.50 -7.74
C LEU A 331 -3.53 13.76 -8.94
N ILE A 332 -4.35 13.16 -9.79
CA ILE A 332 -3.88 12.54 -11.06
C ILE A 332 -3.25 13.61 -11.96
N LYS A 333 -3.91 14.77 -12.14
CA LYS A 333 -3.38 15.87 -12.95
C LYS A 333 -2.06 16.43 -12.39
N GLN A 334 -1.95 16.53 -11.06
CA GLN A 334 -0.70 16.92 -10.41
C GLN A 334 0.43 15.92 -10.67
N THR A 335 0.13 14.62 -10.53
CA THR A 335 1.07 13.53 -10.80
C THR A 335 1.55 13.59 -12.25
N ILE A 336 0.63 13.66 -13.22
CA ILE A 336 0.94 13.76 -14.64
C ILE A 336 1.75 15.01 -14.98
N ALA A 337 1.45 16.16 -14.35
CA ALA A 337 2.08 17.42 -14.69
C ALA A 337 3.51 17.57 -14.13
N GLY A 338 3.80 16.98 -12.97
CA GLY A 338 5.03 17.27 -12.24
C GLY A 338 5.81 16.08 -11.70
N SER A 339 5.23 14.88 -11.64
CA SER A 339 5.91 13.74 -11.05
C SER A 339 6.89 13.07 -12.01
N CYS A 340 7.98 12.53 -11.47
CA CYS A 340 8.92 11.70 -12.22
C CYS A 340 8.35 10.36 -12.71
N ILE A 341 7.17 9.95 -12.24
CA ILE A 341 6.44 8.77 -12.74
C ILE A 341 5.35 9.14 -13.76
N SER A 342 5.35 10.38 -14.28
CA SER A 342 4.32 10.89 -15.20
C SER A 342 4.05 9.97 -16.38
N GLU A 343 5.09 9.49 -17.06
CA GLU A 343 4.93 8.62 -18.23
C GLU A 343 4.41 7.22 -17.87
N GLU A 344 4.88 6.63 -16.77
CA GLU A 344 4.36 5.35 -16.25
C GLU A 344 2.87 5.46 -15.92
N VAL A 345 2.46 6.57 -15.30
CA VAL A 345 1.06 6.84 -14.96
C VAL A 345 0.20 7.05 -16.20
N LYS A 346 0.66 7.83 -17.19
CA LYS A 346 -0.07 8.02 -18.46
C LYS A 346 -0.29 6.69 -19.17
N GLN A 347 0.77 5.90 -19.32
CA GLN A 347 0.70 4.59 -19.96
C GLN A 347 -0.28 3.68 -19.23
N PHE A 348 -0.22 3.64 -17.89
CA PHE A 348 -1.18 2.87 -17.09
C PHE A 348 -2.62 3.34 -17.34
N LEU A 349 -2.91 4.64 -17.25
CA LEU A 349 -4.26 5.17 -17.43
C LEU A 349 -4.83 4.90 -18.82
N GLU A 350 -3.99 4.95 -19.86
CA GLU A 350 -4.34 4.56 -21.23
C GLU A 350 -4.77 3.08 -21.29
N THR A 351 -4.02 2.16 -20.66
CA THR A 351 -4.41 0.74 -20.62
C THR A 351 -5.74 0.48 -19.92
N GLN A 352 -6.11 1.35 -18.97
CA GLN A 352 -7.37 1.25 -18.23
C GLN A 352 -8.54 1.98 -18.93
N ASN A 353 -8.32 2.59 -20.10
CA ASN A 353 -9.27 3.48 -20.76
C ASN A 353 -9.79 4.62 -19.83
N TYR A 354 -8.96 5.07 -18.89
CA TYR A 354 -9.34 6.12 -17.94
C TYR A 354 -9.10 7.50 -18.56
N SER A 355 -10.16 8.30 -18.72
CA SER A 355 -10.07 9.68 -19.23
C SER A 355 -9.90 10.68 -18.08
N VAL A 356 -8.80 11.43 -18.11
CA VAL A 356 -8.38 12.39 -17.06
C VAL A 356 -9.07 13.75 -17.17
#